data_AF-R7ZE86-F1
#
_entry.id   AF-R7ZE86-F1
#
_cell.length_a   1.000
_cell.length_b   1.000
_cell.length_c   1.000
_cell.angle_alpha   90.00
_cell.angle_beta   90.00
_cell.angle_gamma   90.00
#
_symmetry.space_group_name_H-M   'P 1'
#
loop_
_entity.id
_entity.type
_entity.pdbx_description
1 polymer ?
#
loop_
_entity_poly.entity_id
_entity_poly.type
_entity_poly.pdbx_seq_one_letter_code
_entity_poly.pdbx_strand_id
1 'polypeptide(L)'
;MPSFVCDCNKKNEPEPIGFDKHFAPTCAREYSYRYDSYDAKHETLKYTRPHECNDCPLAHDSLCQKVYKMKITKDLRRYTAPARGSKKWNQLYKARSAVERVNAYLKGYFLLNQIYHCTGKKAKVHFDLVHIAYNASRLAMDRLRYTNLQESTAS
;
A
#
# COMPACT_ATOMS: atom_id res chain seq x y z
N MET A 1 -28.78 -9.15 -7.21
CA MET A 1 -27.87 -8.47 -6.26
C MET A 1 -26.45 -8.71 -6.74
N PRO A 2 -25.67 -7.68 -7.11
CA PRO A 2 -24.29 -7.91 -7.51
C PRO A 2 -23.54 -8.46 -6.30
N SER A 3 -23.06 -9.68 -6.43
CA SER A 3 -22.18 -10.32 -5.45
C SER A 3 -20.96 -9.43 -5.28
N PHE A 4 -20.87 -8.73 -4.15
CA PHE A 4 -19.71 -7.97 -3.73
C PHE A 4 -18.63 -8.96 -3.30
N VAL A 5 -18.16 -9.78 -4.23
CA VAL A 5 -16.93 -10.55 -4.05
C VAL A 5 -15.83 -9.51 -4.08
N CYS A 6 -15.18 -9.30 -2.95
CA CYS A 6 -13.87 -8.67 -2.93
C CYS A 6 -12.93 -9.58 -3.74
N ASP A 7 -12.86 -9.40 -5.05
CA ASP A 7 -11.97 -10.19 -5.92
C ASP A 7 -10.56 -10.09 -5.34
N CYS A 8 -10.07 -11.15 -4.70
CA CYS A 8 -8.72 -11.19 -4.16
C CYS A 8 -7.74 -11.11 -5.33
N ASN A 9 -6.71 -10.25 -5.23
CA ASN A 9 -5.69 -10.15 -6.27
C ASN A 9 -5.05 -11.53 -6.40
N LYS A 10 -4.99 -12.09 -7.61
CA LYS A 10 -4.36 -13.41 -7.76
C LYS A 10 -2.87 -13.22 -7.42
N LYS A 11 -2.34 -14.10 -6.57
CA LYS A 11 -0.90 -14.08 -6.29
C LYS A 11 -0.17 -14.41 -7.59
N ASN A 12 0.91 -13.69 -7.89
CA ASN A 12 1.74 -13.88 -9.07
C ASN A 12 0.99 -13.74 -10.42
N GLU A 13 0.16 -12.70 -10.56
CA GLU A 13 -0.37 -12.34 -11.88
C GLU A 13 0.77 -12.04 -12.86
N PRO A 14 0.71 -12.56 -14.10
CA PRO A 14 1.70 -12.24 -15.12
C PRO A 14 1.68 -10.74 -15.45
N GLU A 15 2.80 -10.23 -15.94
CA GLU A 15 2.95 -8.84 -16.34
C GLU A 15 1.93 -8.50 -17.45
N PRO A 16 1.13 -7.44 -17.29
CA PRO A 16 0.21 -7.03 -18.34
C PRO A 16 1.00 -6.51 -19.55
N ILE A 17 0.55 -6.84 -20.75
CA ILE A 17 1.17 -6.37 -22.00
C ILE A 17 1.25 -4.84 -21.98
N GLY A 18 2.45 -4.28 -22.18
CA GLY A 18 2.70 -2.83 -22.13
C GLY A 18 2.88 -2.24 -20.72
N PHE A 19 3.03 -3.08 -19.69
CA PHE A 19 3.30 -2.67 -18.32
C PHE A 19 4.43 -3.50 -17.70
N ASP A 20 5.21 -2.87 -16.83
CA ASP A 20 6.25 -3.52 -16.03
C ASP A 20 5.64 -4.25 -14.80
N LYS A 21 6.46 -5.00 -14.05
CA LYS A 21 6.16 -5.64 -12.75
C LYS A 21 5.52 -4.71 -11.73
N HIS A 22 5.85 -3.42 -11.82
CA HIS A 22 5.32 -2.37 -10.95
C HIS A 22 4.07 -1.68 -11.54
N PHE A 23 3.50 -2.20 -12.61
CA PHE A 23 2.38 -1.60 -13.35
C PHE A 23 2.70 -0.19 -13.88
N ALA A 24 3.98 0.10 -14.11
CA ALA A 24 4.39 1.29 -14.83
C ALA A 24 4.24 1.02 -16.34
N PRO A 25 3.74 1.98 -17.13
CA PRO A 25 3.64 1.80 -18.57
C PRO A 25 5.03 1.63 -19.18
N THR A 26 5.14 0.82 -20.23
CA THR A 26 6.37 0.62 -21.00
C THR A 26 6.27 1.27 -22.37
N CYS A 27 7.41 1.70 -22.92
CA CYS A 27 7.52 2.20 -24.29
C CYS A 27 7.48 1.04 -25.31
N ALA A 28 7.36 1.33 -26.60
CA ALA A 28 7.49 0.33 -27.68
C ALA A 28 8.84 -0.40 -27.67
N ARG A 29 9.88 0.20 -27.08
CA ARG A 29 11.20 -0.40 -26.82
C ARG A 29 11.33 -1.06 -25.44
N GLU A 30 10.20 -1.29 -24.77
CA GLU A 30 10.08 -1.94 -23.45
C GLU A 30 10.74 -1.21 -22.26
N TYR A 31 11.29 -0.01 -22.46
CA TYR A 31 11.73 0.82 -21.33
C TYR A 31 10.54 1.29 -20.48
N SER A 32 10.63 1.11 -19.16
CA SER A 32 9.59 1.51 -18.22
C SER A 32 9.62 3.02 -17.96
N TYR A 33 8.45 3.63 -17.88
CA TYR A 33 8.36 5.05 -17.53
C TYR A 33 8.64 5.26 -16.05
N ARG A 34 9.24 6.40 -15.73
CA ARG A 34 9.62 6.76 -14.36
C ARG A 34 8.49 7.55 -13.70
N TYR A 35 8.12 7.15 -12.49
CA TYR A 35 7.18 7.92 -11.68
C TYR A 35 7.75 9.32 -11.37
N ASP A 36 6.93 10.34 -11.63
CA ASP A 36 7.25 11.74 -11.38
C ASP A 36 6.48 12.25 -10.14
N SER A 37 5.15 12.31 -10.25
CA SER A 37 4.32 12.96 -9.24
C SER A 37 2.90 12.39 -9.18
N TYR A 38 2.19 12.71 -8.10
CA TYR A 38 0.77 12.38 -7.93
C TYR A 38 -0.06 13.66 -7.91
N ASP A 39 -1.10 13.69 -8.75
CA ASP A 39 -2.07 14.77 -8.81
C ASP A 39 -3.29 14.42 -7.95
N ALA A 40 -3.41 15.06 -6.79
CA ALA A 40 -4.49 14.78 -5.84
C ALA A 40 -5.87 15.23 -6.34
N LYS A 41 -5.94 16.27 -7.18
CA LYS A 41 -7.22 16.82 -7.68
C LYS A 41 -7.92 15.85 -8.64
N HIS A 42 -7.12 15.13 -9.43
CA HIS A 42 -7.60 14.21 -10.45
C HIS A 42 -7.26 12.75 -10.15
N GLU A 43 -6.74 12.47 -8.95
CA GLU A 43 -6.28 11.15 -8.50
C GLU A 43 -5.41 10.44 -9.55
N THR A 44 -4.48 11.18 -10.13
CA THR A 44 -3.73 10.75 -11.31
C THR A 44 -2.23 10.66 -11.02
N LEU A 45 -1.65 9.50 -11.29
CA LEU A 45 -0.20 9.26 -11.29
C LEU A 45 0.39 9.78 -12.60
N LYS A 46 1.45 10.59 -12.49
CA LYS A 46 2.21 11.11 -13.62
C LYS A 46 3.50 10.31 -13.75
N TYR A 47 3.74 9.82 -14.95
CA TYR A 47 4.95 9.11 -15.32
C TYR A 47 5.65 9.87 -16.44
N THR A 48 6.95 10.07 -16.30
CA THR A 48 7.78 10.75 -17.29
C THR A 48 8.60 9.73 -18.06
N ARG A 49 8.87 10.06 -19.32
CA ARG A 49 9.73 9.27 -20.19
C ARG A 49 11.08 8.96 -19.51
N PRO A 50 11.62 7.73 -19.65
CA PRO A 50 12.93 7.36 -19.14
C PRO A 50 14.05 8.10 -19.88
N HIS A 51 15.23 8.18 -19.25
CA HIS A 51 16.37 8.94 -19.80
C HIS A 51 16.92 8.30 -21.09
N GLU A 52 16.84 6.97 -21.17
CA GLU A 52 17.23 6.11 -22.29
C GLU A 52 16.44 6.40 -23.58
N CYS A 53 15.30 7.08 -23.47
CA CYS A 53 14.45 7.47 -24.59
C CYS A 53 14.70 8.91 -25.07
N ASN A 54 15.76 9.59 -24.61
CA ASN A 54 16.13 10.92 -25.09
C ASN A 54 16.56 10.91 -26.56
N ASP A 55 17.40 9.95 -26.95
CA ASP A 55 17.90 9.80 -28.33
C ASP A 55 17.01 8.89 -29.19
N CYS A 56 15.77 8.65 -28.75
CA CYS A 56 14.88 7.74 -29.45
C CYS A 56 14.37 8.39 -30.75
N PRO A 57 14.50 7.77 -31.92
CA PRO A 57 13.95 8.30 -33.17
C PRO A 57 12.42 8.41 -33.13
N LEU A 58 11.76 7.64 -32.26
CA LEU A 58 10.32 7.67 -32.03
C LEU A 58 9.89 8.78 -31.05
N ALA A 59 10.80 9.66 -30.61
CA ALA A 59 10.53 10.69 -29.61
C ALA A 59 9.46 11.71 -30.03
N HIS A 60 9.34 11.96 -31.35
CA HIS A 60 8.37 12.89 -31.95
C HIS A 60 7.13 12.17 -32.49
N ASP A 61 7.12 10.84 -32.46
CA ASP A 61 5.99 10.05 -32.91
C ASP A 61 4.95 9.90 -31.77
N SER A 62 3.69 9.76 -32.16
CA SER A 62 2.54 9.50 -31.27
C SER A 62 2.72 8.28 -30.36
N LEU A 63 3.61 7.36 -30.74
CA LEU A 63 3.97 6.14 -30.03
C LEU A 63 4.74 6.40 -28.72
N CYS A 64 5.51 7.48 -28.61
CA CYS A 64 6.30 7.78 -27.41
C CYS A 64 5.84 9.07 -26.75
N GLN A 65 4.98 8.98 -25.73
CA GLN A 65 4.51 10.16 -25.02
C GLN A 65 5.58 10.71 -24.05
N LYS A 66 5.65 12.04 -23.89
CA LYS A 66 6.56 12.66 -22.91
C LYS A 66 6.11 12.40 -21.47
N VAL A 67 4.80 12.50 -21.24
CA VAL A 67 4.16 12.31 -19.93
C VAL A 67 2.97 11.38 -20.10
N TYR A 68 2.97 10.28 -19.35
CA TYR A 68 1.87 9.34 -19.28
C TYR A 68 1.10 9.54 -17.97
N LYS A 69 -0.23 9.64 -18.06
CA LYS A 69 -1.10 9.98 -16.92
C LYS A 69 -2.05 8.83 -16.63
N MET A 70 -1.99 8.24 -15.43
CA MET A 70 -2.87 7.14 -15.02
C MET A 70 -3.72 7.47 -13.82
N LYS A 71 -5.04 7.33 -13.98
CA LYS A 71 -5.99 7.46 -12.87
C LYS A 71 -5.92 6.24 -11.95
N ILE A 72 -5.89 6.50 -10.65
CA ILE A 72 -5.93 5.45 -9.61
C ILE A 72 -7.24 4.67 -9.65
N THR A 73 -8.35 5.33 -10.00
CA THR A 73 -9.69 4.72 -10.07
C THR A 73 -9.79 3.57 -11.07
N LYS A 74 -8.86 3.44 -12.02
CA LYS A 74 -8.82 2.30 -12.96
C LYS A 74 -8.65 0.98 -12.22
N ASP A 75 -7.80 0.96 -11.20
CA ASP A 75 -7.62 -0.17 -10.30
C ASP A 75 -6.87 0.32 -9.04
N LEU A 76 -7.61 0.42 -7.94
CA LEU A 76 -7.11 0.90 -6.64
C LEU A 76 -6.00 0.02 -6.06
N ARG A 77 -5.92 -1.26 -6.46
CA ARG A 77 -4.92 -2.20 -5.93
C ARG A 77 -3.63 -2.16 -6.72
N ARG A 78 -3.72 -1.94 -8.04
CA ARG A 78 -2.54 -1.83 -8.92
C ARG A 78 -1.93 -0.44 -8.84
N TYR A 79 -2.77 0.59 -8.87
CA TYR A 79 -2.33 1.98 -8.89
C TYR A 79 -2.54 2.62 -7.52
N THR A 80 -1.44 2.79 -6.78
CA THR A 80 -1.45 3.47 -5.48
C THR A 80 -0.73 4.81 -5.56
N ALA A 81 -1.04 5.73 -4.67
CA ALA A 81 -0.23 6.93 -4.42
C ALA A 81 0.59 6.74 -3.14
N PRO A 82 1.94 6.77 -3.18
CA PRO A 82 2.82 6.92 -4.35
C PRO A 82 2.85 5.66 -5.23
N ALA A 83 3.29 5.81 -6.48
CA ALA A 83 3.33 4.71 -7.45
C ALA A 83 4.15 3.52 -6.93
N ARG A 84 3.72 2.31 -7.28
CA ARG A 84 4.38 1.06 -6.92
C ARG A 84 5.82 1.04 -7.45
N GLY A 85 6.75 0.49 -6.68
CA GLY A 85 8.18 0.50 -7.02
C GLY A 85 8.93 1.81 -6.73
N SER A 86 8.22 2.90 -6.41
CA SER A 86 8.88 4.13 -5.95
C SER A 86 9.57 3.96 -4.58
N LYS A 87 10.60 4.76 -4.30
CA LYS A 87 11.31 4.73 -3.00
C LYS A 87 10.36 4.93 -1.82
N LYS A 88 9.45 5.90 -1.93
CA LYS A 88 8.44 6.19 -0.90
C LYS A 88 7.44 5.03 -0.75
N TRP A 89 7.02 4.42 -1.85
CA TRP A 89 6.17 3.23 -1.81
C TRP A 89 6.86 2.07 -1.09
N ASN A 90 8.13 1.80 -1.38
CA ASN A 90 8.90 0.75 -0.71
C ASN A 90 9.03 0.98 0.80
N GLN A 91 9.22 2.24 1.23
CA GLN A 91 9.26 2.59 2.65
C GLN A 91 7.91 2.31 3.34
N LEU A 92 6.79 2.74 2.73
CA LEU A 92 5.45 2.47 3.25
C LEU A 92 5.12 0.99 3.25
N TYR A 93 5.50 0.26 2.20
CA TYR A 93 5.25 -1.16 2.07
C TYR A 93 5.98 -1.98 3.15
N LYS A 94 7.19 -1.58 3.56
CA LYS A 94 7.92 -2.21 4.68
C LYS A 94 7.16 -2.12 6.01
N ALA A 95 6.35 -1.08 6.23
CA ALA A 95 5.54 -0.94 7.44
C ALA A 95 4.34 -1.90 7.50
N ARG A 96 3.92 -2.47 6.36
CA ARG A 96 2.78 -3.39 6.27
C ARG A 96 2.93 -4.60 7.19
N SER A 97 4.12 -5.20 7.26
CA SER A 97 4.36 -6.37 8.11
C SER A 97 4.15 -6.07 9.59
N ALA A 98 4.38 -4.82 10.03
CA ALA A 98 4.07 -4.42 11.40
C ALA A 98 2.55 -4.45 11.67
N VAL A 99 1.75 -3.93 10.72
CA VAL A 99 0.28 -3.98 10.81
C VAL A 99 -0.23 -5.42 10.80
N GLU A 100 0.32 -6.27 9.93
CA GLU A 100 -0.06 -7.69 9.87
C GLU A 100 0.25 -8.43 11.17
N ARG A 101 1.37 -8.12 11.84
CA ARG A 101 1.68 -8.65 13.17
C ARG A 101 0.67 -8.22 14.23
N VAL A 102 0.28 -6.95 14.25
CA VAL A 102 -0.75 -6.45 15.18
C VAL A 102 -2.09 -7.14 14.92
N ASN A 103 -2.49 -7.26 13.66
CA ASN A 103 -3.72 -7.96 13.31
C ASN A 103 -3.69 -9.43 13.72
N ALA A 104 -2.55 -10.12 13.56
CA ALA A 104 -2.38 -11.49 14.05
C ALA A 104 -2.49 -11.56 15.58
N TYR A 105 -1.90 -10.61 16.29
CA TYR A 105 -1.97 -10.51 17.75
C TYR A 105 -3.42 -10.32 18.23
N LEU A 106 -4.15 -9.37 17.64
CA LEU A 106 -5.55 -9.11 17.97
C LEU A 106 -6.42 -10.34 17.71
N LYS A 107 -6.23 -11.01 16.56
CA LYS A 107 -6.96 -12.23 16.20
C LYS A 107 -6.70 -13.40 17.15
N GLY A 108 -5.45 -13.58 17.58
CA GLY A 108 -5.03 -14.68 18.45
C GLY A 108 -5.33 -14.43 19.93
N TYR A 109 -4.77 -13.35 20.49
CA TYR A 109 -4.79 -13.10 21.93
C TYR A 109 -6.06 -12.42 22.43
N PHE A 110 -6.70 -11.59 21.59
CA PHE A 110 -7.97 -10.94 21.95
C PHE A 110 -9.18 -11.65 21.34
N LEU A 111 -9.01 -12.90 20.88
CA LEU A 111 -10.09 -13.76 20.42
C LEU A 111 -10.98 -13.11 19.35
N LEU A 112 -10.44 -12.20 18.53
CA LEU A 112 -11.19 -11.54 17.46
C LEU A 112 -11.73 -12.53 16.41
N ASN A 113 -11.11 -13.71 16.31
CA ASN A 113 -11.60 -14.79 15.45
C ASN A 113 -12.83 -15.53 16.03
N GLN A 114 -13.09 -15.40 17.32
CA GLN A 114 -14.12 -16.14 18.06
C GLN A 114 -15.17 -15.17 18.64
N ILE A 115 -15.70 -14.29 17.79
CA ILE A 115 -16.74 -13.35 18.21
C ILE A 115 -18.11 -13.99 17.97
N TYR A 116 -18.78 -14.40 19.05
CA TYR A 116 -20.11 -15.02 19.01
C TYR A 116 -21.26 -13.98 19.03
N HIS A 117 -21.04 -12.78 18.49
CA HIS A 117 -22.06 -11.74 18.47
C HIS A 117 -22.90 -11.82 17.20
N CYS A 118 -24.19 -12.18 17.34
CA CYS A 118 -25.10 -12.31 16.20
C CYS A 118 -25.46 -10.97 15.52
N THR A 119 -25.22 -9.82 16.18
CA THR A 119 -25.57 -8.50 15.66
C THR A 119 -24.32 -7.66 15.37
N GLY A 120 -24.23 -7.10 14.15
CA GLY A 120 -23.10 -6.27 13.73
C GLY A 120 -22.81 -5.08 14.65
N LYS A 121 -23.84 -4.49 15.27
CA LYS A 121 -23.68 -3.40 16.25
C LYS A 121 -22.92 -3.86 17.51
N LYS A 122 -23.26 -5.03 18.06
CA LYS A 122 -22.60 -5.60 19.24
C LYS A 122 -21.17 -6.03 18.91
N ALA A 123 -20.98 -6.66 17.74
CA ALA A 123 -19.66 -7.00 17.24
C ALA A 123 -18.77 -5.75 17.14
N LYS A 124 -19.27 -4.66 16.54
CA LYS A 124 -18.52 -3.40 16.41
C LYS A 124 -18.05 -2.86 17.76
N VAL A 125 -18.94 -2.78 18.75
CA VAL A 125 -18.57 -2.32 20.10
C VAL A 125 -17.50 -3.22 20.73
N HIS A 126 -17.61 -4.55 20.57
CA HIS A 126 -16.58 -5.47 21.03
C HIS A 126 -15.22 -5.22 20.36
N PHE A 127 -15.21 -5.04 19.03
CA PHE A 127 -13.99 -4.67 18.30
C PHE A 127 -13.41 -3.35 18.81
N ASP A 128 -14.23 -2.32 18.99
CA ASP A 128 -13.77 -1.01 19.46
C ASP A 128 -13.15 -1.10 20.87
N LEU A 129 -13.80 -1.84 21.79
CA LEU A 129 -13.28 -2.08 23.13
C LEU A 129 -11.95 -2.84 23.13
N VAL A 130 -11.82 -3.87 22.29
CA VAL A 130 -10.56 -4.61 22.14
C VAL A 130 -9.43 -3.71 21.62
N HIS A 131 -9.70 -2.84 20.65
CA HIS A 131 -8.69 -1.92 20.13
C HIS A 131 -8.25 -0.91 21.20
N ILE A 132 -9.18 -0.38 22.00
CA ILE A 132 -8.87 0.51 23.11
C ILE A 132 -7.99 -0.22 24.14
N ALA A 133 -8.37 -1.44 24.53
CA ALA A 133 -7.61 -2.25 25.47
C ALA A 133 -6.19 -2.53 24.96
N TYR A 134 -6.04 -2.95 23.71
CA TYR A 134 -4.73 -3.18 23.09
C TYR A 134 -3.86 -1.92 23.07
N ASN A 135 -4.42 -0.78 22.67
CA ASN A 135 -3.69 0.49 22.62
C ASN A 135 -3.27 0.95 24.02
N ALA A 136 -4.14 0.79 25.02
CA ALA A 136 -3.82 1.11 26.42
C ALA A 136 -2.71 0.21 26.97
N SER A 137 -2.81 -1.11 26.76
CA SER A 137 -1.76 -2.06 27.15
C SER A 137 -0.44 -1.76 26.45
N ARG A 138 -0.47 -1.45 25.15
CA ARG A 138 0.74 -1.12 24.39
C ARG A 138 1.39 0.16 24.90
N LEU A 139 0.61 1.21 25.14
CA LEU A 139 1.08 2.47 25.70
C LEU A 139 1.71 2.27 27.10
N ALA A 140 1.09 1.45 27.95
CA ALA A 140 1.64 1.13 29.26
C ALA A 140 2.99 0.41 29.16
N MET A 141 3.10 -0.59 28.27
CA MET A 141 4.36 -1.29 28.02
C MET A 141 5.44 -0.37 27.44
N ASP A 142 5.08 0.55 26.55
CA ASP A 142 6.02 1.51 25.98
C ASP A 142 6.53 2.49 27.04
N ARG A 143 5.68 2.93 27.98
CA ARG A 143 6.10 3.75 29.13
C ARG A 143 7.05 3.00 30.07
N LEU A 144 6.75 1.74 30.41
CA LEU A 144 7.63 0.91 31.23
C LEU A 144 8.98 0.64 30.57
N ARG A 145 9.00 0.44 29.24
CA ARG A 145 10.25 0.32 28.49
C ARG A 145 11.08 1.61 28.56
N TYR A 146 10.42 2.75 28.43
CA TYR A 146 11.10 4.04 28.53
C TYR A 146 11.73 4.25 29.91
N THR A 147 11.02 3.96 31.00
CA THR A 147 11.56 4.08 32.36
C THR A 147 12.76 3.16 32.58
N ASN A 148 12.67 1.89 32.17
CA ASN A 148 13.76 0.93 32.34
C ASN A 148 15.02 1.32 31.53
N LEU A 149 14.84 1.92 30.35
CA LEU A 149 15.96 2.41 29.54
C LEU A 149 16.70 3.56 30.25
N GLN A 150 15.96 4.50 30.86
CA GLN A 150 16.56 5.61 31.62
C GLN A 150 17.38 5.09 32.80
N GLU A 151 16.86 4.13 33.55
CA GLU A 151 17.58 3.48 34.65
C GLU A 151 18.85 2.78 34.18
N SER A 152 18.81 2.10 33.03
CA SER A 152 19.98 1.42 32.46
C SER A 152 21.05 2.37 31.91
N THR A 153 20.69 3.60 31.54
CA THR A 153 21.65 4.62 31.07
C THR A 153 22.25 5.46 32.21
N ALA A 154 21.63 5.44 33.39
CA ALA A 154 22.09 6.14 34.58
C ALA A 154 23.05 5.30 35.45
N SER A 155 23.20 4.01 35.12
CA SER A 155 24.19 3.09 35.71
C SER A 155 25.40 2.95 34.81
#